data_AF-A0A4S1FYC0-F1
#
_entry.id   AF-A0A4S1FYC0-F1
#
_cell.length_a   1.000
_cell.length_b   1.000
_cell.length_c   1.000
_cell.angle_alpha   90.00
_cell.angle_beta   90.00
_cell.angle_gamma   90.00
#
_symmetry.space_group_name_H-M   'P 1'
#
loop_
_entity.id
_entity.type
_entity.pdbx_description
1 polymer ?
#
loop_
_entity_poly.entity_id
_entity_poly.type
_entity_poly.pdbx_seq_one_letter_code
_entity_poly.pdbx_strand_id
1 'polypeptide(L)'
;EQPADAAKRSKRNRPAHTPQDMFAPHCVAQDAELDKAAAILNDAGRVAILAGRGAIGAAAELEETARLLQAPIAKALLGKAVLPDDHPYTTGGIGILGTLPSQEAMETC
;
A
#
# COMPACT_ATOMS: atom_id res chain seq x y z
N GLU A 1 6.71 -26.77 -0.33
CA GLU A 1 5.36 -26.95 -0.91
C GLU A 1 4.48 -27.64 0.14
N GLN A 2 3.31 -27.10 0.45
CA GLN A 2 2.34 -27.79 1.32
C GLN A 2 1.19 -28.27 0.43
N PRO A 3 0.80 -29.55 0.50
CA PRO A 3 -0.33 -30.04 -0.27
C PRO A 3 -1.61 -29.34 0.23
N ALA A 4 -2.38 -28.75 -0.70
CA ALA A 4 -3.66 -28.17 -0.38
C ALA A 4 -4.61 -29.27 0.15
N ASP A 5 -5.21 -29.05 1.32
CA ASP A 5 -6.15 -30.00 1.91
C ASP A 5 -7.34 -30.23 0.96
N ALA A 6 -7.67 -31.51 0.74
CA ALA A 6 -8.73 -31.97 -0.13
C ALA A 6 -10.15 -31.66 0.40
N ALA A 7 -10.26 -30.86 1.46
CA ALA A 7 -11.51 -30.49 2.11
C ALA A 7 -12.47 -29.75 1.16
N LYS A 8 -13.38 -30.53 0.57
CA LYS A 8 -14.64 -30.18 -0.11
C LYS A 8 -14.62 -28.87 -0.92
N ARG A 9 -13.95 -28.91 -2.09
CA ARG A 9 -14.21 -27.92 -3.15
C ARG A 9 -15.68 -27.91 -3.57
N SER A 10 -16.13 -26.73 -4.00
CA SER A 10 -17.42 -26.55 -4.66
C SER A 10 -17.58 -27.52 -5.84
N LYS A 11 -18.75 -28.18 -5.94
CA LYS A 11 -19.12 -29.05 -7.07
C LYS A 11 -19.04 -28.34 -8.44
N ARG A 12 -19.01 -27.01 -8.46
CA ARG A 12 -18.89 -26.20 -9.68
C ARG A 12 -17.45 -26.10 -10.21
N ASN A 13 -16.44 -26.47 -9.41
CA ASN A 13 -15.05 -26.32 -9.84
C ASN A 13 -14.67 -27.45 -10.82
N ARG A 14 -14.36 -27.09 -12.06
CA ARG A 14 -13.91 -28.07 -13.07
C ARG A 14 -12.51 -28.58 -12.70
N PRO A 15 -12.22 -29.89 -12.84
CA PRO A 15 -10.87 -30.42 -12.69
C PRO A 15 -9.87 -29.67 -13.58
N ALA A 16 -8.71 -29.30 -13.03
CA ALA A 16 -7.62 -28.56 -13.70
C ALA A 16 -7.95 -27.14 -14.22
N HIS A 17 -9.10 -26.56 -13.87
CA HIS A 17 -9.43 -25.16 -14.24
C HIS A 17 -8.64 -24.12 -13.43
N THR A 18 -8.11 -24.51 -12.26
CA THR A 18 -7.17 -23.72 -11.46
C THR A 18 -6.01 -24.63 -11.08
N PRO A 19 -4.77 -24.12 -11.03
CA PRO A 19 -3.65 -24.86 -10.47
C PRO A 19 -4.03 -25.44 -9.10
N GLN A 20 -3.63 -26.69 -8.85
CA GLN A 20 -3.82 -27.33 -7.54
C GLN A 20 -2.74 -26.91 -6.54
N ASP A 21 -1.67 -26.30 -7.05
CA ASP A 21 -0.57 -25.78 -6.26
C ASP A 21 -0.97 -24.45 -5.61
N MET A 22 -0.80 -24.39 -4.30
CA MET A 22 -0.85 -23.14 -3.57
C MET A 22 0.51 -22.47 -3.70
N PHE A 23 0.59 -21.43 -4.52
CA PHE A 23 1.77 -20.57 -4.55
C PHE A 23 1.80 -19.75 -3.26
N ALA A 24 2.84 -19.95 -2.44
CA ALA A 24 3.12 -19.02 -1.37
C ALA A 24 3.50 -17.67 -2.04
N PRO A 25 2.74 -16.59 -1.80
CA PRO A 25 3.12 -15.30 -2.35
C PRO A 25 4.50 -14.93 -1.79
N HIS A 26 5.41 -14.52 -2.67
CA HIS A 26 6.65 -13.89 -2.24
C HIS A 26 6.28 -12.48 -1.75
N CYS A 27 6.09 -12.34 -0.44
CA CYS A 27 5.55 -11.12 0.18
C CYS A 27 6.60 -10.04 0.45
N VAL A 28 7.86 -10.23 0.06
CA VAL A 28 8.94 -9.28 0.30
C VAL A 28 9.55 -8.88 -1.04
N ALA A 29 9.72 -7.58 -1.25
CA ALA A 29 10.42 -7.07 -2.42
C ALA A 29 11.90 -7.49 -2.37
N GLN A 30 12.50 -7.74 -3.53
CA GLN A 30 13.94 -7.98 -3.62
C GLN A 30 14.69 -6.67 -3.39
N ASP A 31 15.90 -6.73 -2.82
CA ASP A 31 16.72 -5.54 -2.53
C ASP A 31 16.92 -4.66 -3.78
N ALA A 32 17.16 -5.29 -4.94
CA ALA A 32 17.32 -4.57 -6.20
C ALA A 32 16.07 -3.79 -6.64
N GLU A 33 14.87 -4.22 -6.25
CA GLU A 33 13.62 -3.49 -6.53
C GLU A 33 13.42 -2.35 -5.52
N LEU A 34 13.83 -2.53 -4.26
CA LEU A 34 13.85 -1.46 -3.26
C LEU A 34 14.80 -0.34 -3.65
N ASP A 35 16.01 -0.67 -4.13
CA ASP A 35 17.00 0.31 -4.61
C ASP A 35 16.47 1.14 -5.78
N LYS A 36 15.78 0.49 -6.74
CA LYS A 36 15.13 1.18 -7.86
C LYS A 36 14.03 2.11 -7.39
N ALA A 37 13.17 1.66 -6.47
CA ALA A 37 12.10 2.48 -5.91
C ALA A 37 12.66 3.70 -5.17
N ALA A 38 13.70 3.52 -4.36
CA ALA A 38 14.39 4.61 -3.68
C ALA A 38 15.02 5.60 -4.68
N ALA A 39 15.64 5.13 -5.76
CA ALA A 39 16.19 6.00 -6.79
C ALA A 39 15.12 6.88 -7.46
N ILE A 40 13.95 6.33 -7.78
CA ILE A 40 12.82 7.08 -8.33
C ILE A 40 12.35 8.17 -7.35
N LEU A 41 12.21 7.82 -6.06
CA LEU A 41 11.76 8.77 -5.04
C LEU A 41 12.79 9.87 -4.77
N ASN A 42 14.09 9.54 -4.81
CA ASN A 42 15.16 10.51 -4.60
C ASN A 42 15.33 11.49 -5.78
N ASP A 43 14.96 11.08 -7.00
CA ASP A 43 15.02 11.94 -8.21
C ASP A 43 13.73 12.77 -8.40
N ALA A 44 12.65 12.41 -7.69
CA ALA A 44 11.37 13.10 -7.81
C ALA A 44 11.41 14.53 -7.24
N GLY A 45 10.88 15.48 -8.01
CA GLY A 45 10.80 16.89 -7.58
C GLY A 45 9.70 17.16 -6.54
N ARG A 46 8.67 16.32 -6.50
CA ARG A 46 7.62 16.33 -5.48
C ARG A 46 7.16 14.90 -5.24
N VAL A 47 6.89 14.57 -3.98
CA VAL A 47 6.45 13.24 -3.58
C VAL A 47 5.24 13.39 -2.68
N ALA A 48 4.20 12.60 -2.93
CA ALA A 48 3.05 12.44 -2.05
C ALA A 48 2.80 10.95 -1.81
N ILE A 49 2.35 10.60 -0.61
CA ILE A 49 2.10 9.21 -0.23
C ILE A 49 0.59 8.97 -0.13
N LEU A 50 0.09 7.98 -0.87
CA LEU A 50 -1.27 7.49 -0.76
C LEU A 50 -1.33 6.23 0.11
N ALA A 51 -1.68 6.40 1.39
CA ALA A 51 -1.77 5.31 2.35
C ALA A 51 -3.15 4.61 2.31
N GLY A 52 -3.16 3.30 2.05
CA GLY A 52 -4.34 2.45 2.10
C GLY A 52 -4.34 1.47 3.26
N ARG A 53 -5.33 0.57 3.30
CA ARG A 53 -5.45 -0.49 4.33
C ARG A 53 -4.19 -1.35 4.48
N GLY A 54 -3.42 -1.53 3.41
CA GLY A 54 -2.19 -2.31 3.44
C GLY A 54 -1.10 -1.76 4.36
N ALA A 55 -1.18 -0.48 4.75
CA ALA A 55 -0.25 0.14 5.69
C ALA A 55 -0.67 0.00 7.17
N ILE A 56 -1.80 -0.66 7.47
CA ILE A 56 -2.20 -0.93 8.86
C ILE A 56 -1.18 -1.86 9.49
N GLY A 57 -0.60 -1.43 10.61
CA GLY A 57 0.49 -2.12 11.30
C GLY A 57 1.89 -1.65 10.89
N ALA A 58 2.00 -0.74 9.91
CA ALA A 58 3.26 -0.17 9.43
C ALA A 58 3.31 1.37 9.60
N ALA A 59 2.70 1.88 10.68
CA ALA A 59 2.56 3.32 10.90
C ALA A 59 3.91 4.01 11.12
N ALA A 60 4.83 3.36 11.86
CA ALA A 60 6.15 3.90 12.15
C ALA A 60 7.02 3.98 10.89
N GLU A 61 6.97 2.95 10.05
CA GLU A 61 7.69 2.89 8.78
C GLU A 61 7.14 3.92 7.79
N LEU A 62 5.82 4.10 7.76
CA LEU A 62 5.17 5.12 6.94
C LEU A 62 5.56 6.54 7.40
N GLU A 63 5.56 6.80 8.70
CA GLU A 63 5.99 8.08 9.27
C GLU A 63 7.44 8.38 8.93
N GLU A 64 8.34 7.41 9.11
CA GLU A 64 9.75 7.56 8.78
C GLU A 64 9.96 7.80 7.29
N THR A 65 9.22 7.10 6.42
CA THR A 65 9.26 7.31 4.98
C THR A 65 8.80 8.74 4.61
N ALA A 66 7.69 9.20 5.18
CA ALA A 66 7.20 10.56 4.97
C ALA A 66 8.19 11.61 5.49
N ARG A 67 8.84 11.35 6.62
CA ARG A 67 9.88 12.21 7.18
C ARG A 67 11.12 12.26 6.28
N LEU A 68 11.60 11.16 5.74
CA LEU A 68 12.76 11.15 4.85
C LEU A 68 12.47 11.86 3.53
N LEU A 69 11.30 11.62 2.95
CA LEU A 69 10.89 12.20 1.67
C LEU A 69 10.33 13.63 1.79
N GLN A 70 10.09 14.10 3.02
CA GLN A 70 9.35 15.33 3.30
C GLN A 70 7.99 15.36 2.56
N ALA A 71 7.31 14.21 2.52
CA ALA A 71 6.12 13.99 1.70
C ALA A 71 4.84 14.02 2.55
N PRO A 72 3.77 14.71 2.09
CA PRO A 72 2.46 14.61 2.71
C PRO A 72 1.84 13.21 2.49
N ILE A 73 1.04 12.78 3.47
CA ILE A 73 0.30 11.52 3.46
C ILE A 73 -1.20 11.78 3.29
N ALA A 74 -1.71 11.42 2.12
CA ALA A 74 -3.14 11.29 1.85
C ALA A 74 -3.61 9.86 2.21
N LYS A 75 -4.77 9.73 2.85
CA LYS A 75 -5.31 8.42 3.25
C LYS A 75 -6.50 8.01 2.38
N ALA A 76 -6.46 6.82 1.80
CA ALA A 76 -7.65 6.21 1.20
C ALA A 76 -8.67 5.86 2.29
N LEU A 77 -9.95 5.70 1.94
CA LEU A 77 -11.03 5.44 2.92
C LEU A 77 -10.72 4.25 3.85
N LEU A 78 -10.24 3.13 3.29
CA LEU A 78 -9.88 1.95 4.07
C LEU A 78 -8.52 2.09 4.80
N GLY A 79 -7.74 3.12 4.48
CA GLY A 79 -6.48 3.48 5.14
C GLY A 79 -6.65 4.54 6.24
N LYS A 80 -7.87 5.01 6.53
CA LYS A 80 -8.11 6.08 7.52
C LYS A 80 -7.50 5.78 8.89
N ALA A 81 -7.45 4.51 9.29
CA ALA A 81 -6.89 4.06 10.57
C ALA A 81 -5.36 3.93 10.62
N VAL A 82 -4.64 4.19 9.52
CA VAL A 82 -3.18 4.00 9.44
C VAL A 82 -2.43 5.03 10.30
N LEU A 83 -2.89 6.28 10.29
CA LEU A 83 -2.35 7.38 11.11
C LEU A 83 -3.50 8.27 11.61
N PRO A 84 -3.33 8.96 12.75
CA PRO A 84 -4.27 9.98 13.22
C PRO A 84 -4.53 11.07 12.18
N ASP A 85 -5.70 11.74 12.24
CA ASP A 85 -6.05 12.85 11.32
C ASP A 85 -5.35 14.18 11.72
N ASP A 86 -4.80 14.28 12.93
CA ASP A 86 -4.02 15.42 13.45
C ASP A 86 -2.50 15.22 13.34
N HIS A 87 -2.06 14.13 12.72
CA HIS A 87 -0.65 13.83 12.52
C HIS A 87 0.02 14.87 11.59
N PRO A 88 1.24 15.36 11.88
CA PRO A 88 1.85 16.46 11.14
C PRO A 88 2.03 16.21 9.64
N TYR A 89 2.20 14.94 9.25
CA TYR A 89 2.35 14.55 7.85
C TYR A 89 1.03 14.27 7.13
N THR A 90 -0.12 14.23 7.80
CA THR A 90 -1.38 13.89 7.12
C THR A 90 -2.06 15.12 6.54
N THR A 91 -2.54 15.00 5.31
CA THR A 91 -3.41 15.99 4.68
C THR A 91 -4.90 15.62 4.77
N GLY A 92 -5.21 14.47 5.38
CA GLY A 92 -6.56 13.93 5.52
C GLY A 92 -6.85 12.77 4.57
N GLY A 93 -8.13 12.59 4.23
CA GLY A 93 -8.59 11.58 3.28
C GLY A 93 -8.53 12.07 1.82
N ILE A 94 -8.52 11.15 0.85
CA ILE A 94 -8.68 11.48 -0.58
C ILE A 94 -9.99 10.91 -1.17
N GLY A 95 -10.45 11.48 -2.29
CA GLY A 95 -11.64 11.09 -3.03
C GLY A 95 -12.85 11.98 -2.70
N ILE A 96 -14.06 11.51 -3.02
CA ILE A 96 -15.31 12.30 -2.88
C ILE A 96 -15.59 12.76 -1.43
N LEU A 97 -15.09 12.03 -0.44
CA LEU A 97 -15.17 12.37 0.99
C LEU A 97 -13.83 12.88 1.55
N GLY A 98 -12.89 13.21 0.68
CA GLY A 98 -11.55 13.63 1.03
C GLY A 98 -11.44 15.13 1.31
N THR A 99 -10.20 15.57 1.45
CA THR A 99 -9.84 16.96 1.67
C THR A 99 -9.20 17.56 0.42
N LEU A 100 -9.38 18.87 0.22
CA LEU A 100 -8.76 19.58 -0.90
C LEU A 100 -7.22 19.44 -0.90
N PRO A 101 -6.50 19.59 0.23
CA PRO A 101 -5.04 19.42 0.24
C PRO A 101 -4.58 18.02 -0.18
N SER A 102 -5.33 16.97 0.14
CA SER A 102 -5.00 15.61 -0.31
C SER A 102 -5.16 15.47 -1.82
N GLN A 103 -6.22 16.06 -2.39
CA GLN A 103 -6.45 16.04 -3.83
C GLN A 103 -5.37 16.82 -4.58
N GLU A 104 -5.08 18.05 -4.15
CA GLU A 104 -4.06 18.91 -4.76
C GLU A 104 -2.66 18.29 -4.67
N ALA A 105 -2.29 17.73 -3.52
CA ALA A 105 -1.00 17.05 -3.36
C ALA A 105 -0.84 15.88 -4.34
N MET A 106 -1.89 15.08 -4.56
CA MET A 106 -1.84 13.94 -5.48
C MET A 106 -1.92 14.34 -6.96
N GLU A 107 -2.55 15.47 -7.30
CA GLU A 107 -2.61 15.97 -8.68
C GLU A 107 -1.33 16.70 -9.11
N THR A 108 -0.56 17.21 -8.14
CA THR A 108 0.59 18.08 -8.41
C THR A 108 1.93 17.49 -7.99
N CYS A 109 1.97 16.30 -7.37
CA CYS A 109 3.19 15.57 -7.08
C CYS A 109 3.88 15.04 -8.35
#